data_AF-A0A355SUI3-F1
#
_entry.id   AF-A0A355SUI3-F1
#
_cell.length_a   1.000
_cell.length_b   1.000
_cell.length_c   1.000
_cell.angle_alpha   90.00
_cell.angle_beta   90.00
_cell.angle_gamma   90.00
#
_symmetry.space_group_name_H-M   'P 1'
#
loop_
_entity.id
_entity.type
_entity.pdbx_description
1 polymer ?
#
loop_
_entity_poly.entity_id
_entity_poly.type
_entity_poly.pdbx_seq_one_letter_code
_entity_poly.pdbx_strand_id
1 'polypeptide(L)'
;MKKIDRIFVYIVGFVVGALMVSIILKRRAFKDETRVDPWVMHNAAAVEAGAEPLPARIPEVMQVGRILDFGYLPNEANAAQKVWHLNFDESYPYVRVVEDLSNGELSYMAADQILIELAEGVDVTALIPMLDELGLRLRMFNRKDRIAVVGVLNTKIDAVPMTIEALQPYAAFFSSVGPDSLQFN
;
A
#
# COMPACT_ATOMS: atom_id res chain seq x y z
N MET A 1 46.49 -36.79 -29.56
CA MET A 1 45.07 -36.47 -29.78
C MET A 1 44.96 -35.62 -31.04
N LYS A 2 44.13 -36.00 -32.00
CA LYS A 2 43.96 -35.26 -33.26
C LYS A 2 43.04 -34.05 -32.99
N LYS A 3 43.20 -32.95 -33.73
CA LYS A 3 42.42 -31.70 -33.52
C LYS A 3 40.90 -31.94 -33.50
N ILE A 4 40.44 -32.95 -34.22
CA ILE A 4 39.02 -33.37 -34.32
C ILE A 4 38.49 -33.88 -32.96
N ASP A 5 39.28 -34.67 -32.22
CA ASP A 5 38.87 -35.21 -30.91
C ASP A 5 38.62 -34.08 -29.91
N ARG A 6 39.45 -33.02 -29.96
CA ARG A 6 39.32 -31.87 -29.09
C ARG A 6 38.07 -31.04 -29.40
N ILE A 7 37.74 -30.87 -30.68
CA ILE A 7 36.52 -30.17 -31.12
C ILE A 7 35.27 -30.94 -30.68
N PHE A 8 35.28 -32.27 -30.81
CA PHE A 8 34.14 -33.11 -30.41
C PHE A 8 33.87 -33.02 -28.90
N VAL A 9 34.92 -33.05 -28.08
CA VAL A 9 34.80 -32.91 -26.61
C VAL A 9 34.19 -31.55 -26.23
N TYR A 10 34.57 -30.46 -26.91
CA TYR A 10 34.00 -29.14 -26.64
C TYR A 10 32.52 -29.05 -27.02
N ILE A 11 32.13 -29.63 -28.17
CA ILE A 11 30.72 -29.61 -28.61
C ILE A 11 29.86 -30.43 -27.64
N VAL A 12 30.30 -31.64 -27.27
CA VAL A 12 29.57 -32.48 -26.32
C VAL A 12 29.45 -31.80 -24.96
N GLY A 13 30.54 -31.21 -24.45
CA GLY A 13 30.52 -30.45 -23.20
C GLY A 13 29.56 -29.26 -23.24
N PHE A 14 29.51 -28.54 -24.37
CA PHE A 14 28.60 -27.42 -24.56
C PHE A 14 27.13 -27.87 -24.56
N VAL A 15 26.80 -28.94 -25.30
CA VAL A 15 25.42 -29.46 -25.37
C VAL A 15 24.95 -29.95 -24.00
N VAL A 16 25.79 -30.70 -23.28
CA VAL A 16 25.47 -31.18 -21.93
C VAL A 16 25.32 -30.01 -20.95
N GLY A 17 26.19 -29.00 -21.02
CA GLY A 17 26.10 -27.79 -20.21
C GLY A 17 24.81 -27.00 -20.47
N ALA A 18 24.45 -26.80 -21.74
CA ALA A 18 23.23 -26.10 -22.13
C ALA A 18 21.96 -26.84 -21.65
N LEU A 19 21.93 -28.17 -21.78
CA LEU A 19 20.83 -29.00 -21.28
C LEU A 19 20.68 -28.90 -19.75
N MET A 20 21.79 -28.91 -19.01
CA MET A 20 21.77 -28.81 -17.55
C MET A 20 21.24 -27.43 -17.09
N VAL A 21 21.66 -26.34 -17.74
CA VAL A 21 21.14 -24.99 -17.47
C VAL A 21 19.65 -24.90 -17.81
N SER A 22 19.22 -25.48 -18.93
CA SER A 22 17.81 -25.50 -19.34
C SER A 22 16.91 -26.19 -18.31
N ILE A 23 17.37 -27.31 -17.73
CA ILE A 23 16.63 -28.02 -16.67
C ILE A 23 16.53 -27.16 -15.40
N ILE A 24 17.61 -26.46 -15.00
CA ILE A 24 17.60 -25.57 -13.84
C ILE A 24 16.64 -24.40 -14.04
N LEU A 25 16.64 -23.78 -15.23
CA LEU A 25 15.73 -22.69 -15.56
C LEU A 25 14.27 -23.15 -15.60
N LYS A 26 13.97 -24.29 -16.23
CA LYS A 26 12.62 -24.87 -16.21
C LYS A 26 12.14 -25.20 -14.82
N ARG A 27 13.03 -25.73 -13.96
CA ARG A 27 12.68 -26.04 -12.57
C ARG A 27 12.42 -24.79 -11.73
N ARG A 28 13.11 -23.68 -12.00
CA ARG A 28 12.80 -22.37 -11.40
C ARG A 28 11.47 -21.83 -11.90
N ALA A 29 11.26 -21.78 -13.21
CA ALA A 29 10.01 -21.32 -13.81
C ALA A 29 8.79 -22.10 -13.31
N PHE A 30 8.89 -23.43 -13.23
CA PHE A 30 7.82 -24.26 -12.68
C PHE A 30 7.58 -24.00 -11.18
N LYS A 31 8.63 -23.75 -10.41
CA LYS A 31 8.50 -23.41 -8.99
C LYS A 31 7.83 -22.03 -8.80
N ASP A 32 8.06 -21.10 -9.72
CA ASP A 32 7.41 -19.78 -9.70
C ASP A 32 5.94 -19.87 -10.18
N GLU A 33 5.62 -20.69 -11.19
CA GLU A 33 4.25 -20.92 -11.66
C GLU A 33 3.37 -21.71 -10.67
N THR A 34 3.96 -22.65 -9.92
CA THR A 34 3.22 -23.49 -8.95
C THR A 34 3.14 -22.83 -7.57
N ARG A 35 3.78 -21.67 -7.39
CA ARG A 35 3.72 -20.92 -6.14
C ARG A 35 2.38 -20.20 -6.11
N VAL A 36 1.38 -20.84 -5.49
CA VAL A 36 0.16 -20.15 -5.06
C VAL A 36 0.61 -18.89 -4.33
N ASP A 37 0.17 -17.75 -4.82
CA ASP A 37 0.63 -16.46 -4.32
C ASP A 37 0.33 -16.40 -2.81
N PRO A 38 1.35 -16.30 -1.93
CA PRO A 38 1.17 -16.36 -0.48
C PRO A 38 0.08 -15.39 0.01
N TRP A 39 -0.09 -14.28 -0.70
CA TRP A 39 -1.07 -13.23 -0.44
C TRP A 39 -2.52 -13.67 -0.68
N VAL A 40 -2.79 -14.53 -1.66
CA VAL A 40 -4.11 -15.13 -1.89
C VAL A 40 -4.50 -16.04 -0.71
N MET A 41 -3.54 -16.80 -0.16
CA MET A 41 -3.78 -17.60 1.04
C MET A 41 -3.94 -16.76 2.31
N HIS A 42 -3.23 -15.63 2.42
CA HIS A 42 -3.37 -14.73 3.57
C HIS A 42 -4.70 -13.97 3.58
N ASN A 43 -5.17 -13.52 2.41
CA ASN A 43 -6.45 -12.84 2.29
C ASN A 43 -7.62 -13.81 2.49
N ALA A 44 -7.47 -15.09 2.15
CA ALA A 44 -8.48 -16.11 2.46
C ALA A 44 -8.81 -16.20 3.96
N ALA A 45 -7.81 -16.08 4.85
CA ALA A 45 -8.03 -16.08 6.30
C ALA A 45 -8.78 -14.83 6.79
N ALA A 46 -8.53 -13.66 6.19
CA ALA A 46 -9.27 -12.44 6.50
C ALA A 46 -10.73 -12.53 6.01
N VAL A 47 -10.94 -13.12 4.83
CA VAL A 47 -12.28 -13.35 4.27
C VAL A 47 -13.06 -14.38 5.08
N GLU A 48 -12.42 -15.47 5.52
CA GLU A 48 -13.02 -16.43 6.45
C GLU A 48 -13.38 -15.81 7.81
N ALA A 49 -12.63 -14.79 8.25
CA ALA A 49 -12.92 -14.03 9.46
C ALA A 49 -14.04 -12.97 9.27
N GLY A 50 -14.60 -12.83 8.06
CA GLY A 50 -15.73 -11.95 7.76
C GLY A 50 -15.41 -10.73 6.90
N ALA A 51 -14.17 -10.56 6.42
CA ALA A 51 -13.84 -9.49 5.48
C ALA A 51 -14.41 -9.77 4.08
N GLU A 52 -14.78 -8.72 3.35
CA GLU A 52 -15.04 -8.89 1.92
C GLU A 52 -13.73 -9.02 1.12
N PRO A 53 -13.72 -9.85 0.06
CA PRO A 53 -12.56 -9.95 -0.81
C PRO A 53 -12.28 -8.61 -1.50
N LEU A 54 -11.01 -8.36 -1.79
CA LEU A 54 -10.61 -7.18 -2.55
C LEU A 54 -11.28 -7.15 -3.93
N PRO A 55 -11.81 -6.00 -4.39
CA PRO A 55 -12.45 -5.90 -5.69
C PRO A 55 -11.48 -6.24 -6.82
N ALA A 56 -11.89 -7.07 -7.78
CA ALA A 56 -11.02 -7.50 -8.91
C ALA A 56 -10.53 -6.35 -9.81
N ARG A 57 -11.15 -5.17 -9.69
CA ARG A 57 -10.82 -3.95 -10.45
C ARG A 57 -9.68 -3.11 -9.83
N ILE A 58 -9.14 -3.49 -8.67
CA ILE A 58 -7.96 -2.80 -8.11
C ILE A 58 -6.69 -3.13 -8.93
N PRO A 59 -5.73 -2.20 -9.02
CA PRO A 59 -4.43 -2.42 -9.64
C PRO A 59 -3.75 -3.69 -9.11
N GLU A 60 -3.02 -4.41 -9.96
CA GLU A 60 -2.33 -5.65 -9.59
C GLU A 60 -1.41 -5.46 -8.37
N VAL A 61 -0.72 -4.33 -8.30
CA VAL A 61 0.14 -3.97 -7.15
C VAL A 61 -0.63 -3.95 -5.82
N MET A 62 -1.92 -3.62 -5.84
CA MET A 62 -2.78 -3.59 -4.65
C MET A 62 -3.36 -4.97 -4.30
N GLN A 63 -3.43 -5.89 -5.27
CA GLN A 63 -3.89 -7.27 -5.04
C GLN A 63 -2.90 -8.09 -4.20
N VAL A 64 -1.64 -7.67 -4.19
CA VAL A 64 -0.55 -8.29 -3.40
C VAL A 64 -0.60 -7.85 -1.92
N GLY A 65 -1.45 -6.89 -1.54
CA GLY A 65 -1.58 -6.44 -0.15
C GLY A 65 -2.29 -7.46 0.74
N ARG A 66 -1.83 -7.63 1.99
CA ARG A 66 -2.54 -8.41 3.00
C ARG A 66 -3.62 -7.57 3.66
N ILE A 67 -4.86 -8.05 3.64
CA ILE A 67 -5.97 -7.46 4.40
C ILE A 67 -5.68 -7.63 5.89
N LEU A 68 -5.50 -6.51 6.58
CA LEU A 68 -5.39 -6.45 8.04
C LEU A 68 -6.75 -6.25 8.70
N ASP A 69 -7.57 -5.40 8.11
CA ASP A 69 -8.88 -5.03 8.65
C ASP A 69 -9.83 -4.63 7.52
N PHE A 70 -11.13 -4.86 7.73
CA PHE A 70 -12.19 -4.50 6.78
C PHE A 70 -13.42 -4.00 7.53
N GLY A 71 -14.07 -2.98 6.97
CA GLY A 71 -15.31 -2.48 7.54
C GLY A 71 -16.00 -1.43 6.69
N TYR A 72 -17.10 -0.95 7.21
CA TYR A 72 -17.99 0.00 6.56
C TYR A 72 -17.99 1.32 7.31
N LEU A 73 -17.87 2.41 6.56
CA LEU A 73 -17.98 3.76 7.09
C LEU A 73 -19.22 4.49 6.58
N PRO A 74 -19.87 5.33 7.42
CA PRO A 74 -19.56 5.55 8.85
C PRO A 74 -19.95 4.37 9.76
N ASN A 75 -20.86 3.49 9.33
CA ASN A 75 -21.21 2.25 10.03
C ASN A 75 -21.82 1.24 9.06
N GLU A 76 -21.98 -0.02 9.48
CA GLU A 76 -22.56 -1.09 8.65
C GLU A 76 -24.02 -0.84 8.24
N ALA A 77 -24.81 -0.20 9.11
CA ALA A 77 -26.24 0.01 8.87
C ALA A 77 -26.53 1.10 7.82
N ASN A 78 -25.66 2.11 7.73
CA ASN A 78 -25.74 3.25 6.81
C ASN A 78 -24.40 3.41 6.09
N ALA A 79 -23.88 2.31 5.56
CA ALA A 79 -22.59 2.31 4.88
C ALA A 79 -22.63 3.21 3.65
N ALA A 80 -21.80 4.25 3.65
CA ALA A 80 -21.51 5.05 2.47
C ALA A 80 -20.26 4.54 1.74
N GLN A 81 -19.33 3.95 2.48
CA GLN A 81 -18.03 3.53 1.97
C GLN A 81 -17.64 2.16 2.53
N LYS A 82 -17.01 1.34 1.69
CA LYS A 82 -16.27 0.14 2.10
C LYS A 82 -14.79 0.48 2.23
N VAL A 83 -14.17 0.00 3.29
CA VAL A 83 -12.77 0.30 3.57
C VAL A 83 -12.01 -0.98 3.86
N TRP A 84 -10.90 -1.17 3.15
CA TRP A 84 -9.92 -2.21 3.41
C TRP A 84 -8.61 -1.57 3.87
N HIS A 85 -8.06 -2.08 4.97
CA HIS A 85 -6.69 -1.78 5.38
C HIS A 85 -5.76 -2.89 4.90
N LEU A 86 -4.81 -2.51 4.07
CA LEU A 86 -3.80 -3.37 3.46
C LEU A 86 -2.43 -3.11 4.06
N ASN A 87 -1.66 -4.18 4.24
CA ASN A 87 -0.25 -4.11 4.59
C ASN A 87 0.62 -4.73 3.49
N PHE A 88 1.74 -4.07 3.23
CA PHE A 88 2.77 -4.48 2.27
C PHE A 88 4.13 -4.58 2.97
N ASP A 89 4.83 -5.69 2.79
CA ASP A 89 6.09 -5.94 3.51
C ASP A 89 7.27 -5.06 3.07
N GLU A 90 7.25 -4.46 1.86
CA GLU A 90 8.45 -3.84 1.27
C GLU A 90 8.40 -2.32 1.03
N SER A 91 7.28 -1.73 0.61
CA SER A 91 7.27 -0.34 0.07
C SER A 91 6.37 0.64 0.82
N TYR A 92 5.12 0.24 1.11
CA TYR A 92 4.14 1.09 1.79
C TYR A 92 3.38 0.26 2.82
N PRO A 93 3.81 0.26 4.09
CA PRO A 93 3.35 -0.73 5.06
C PRO A 93 1.87 -0.62 5.40
N TYR A 94 1.22 0.53 5.20
CA TYR A 94 -0.19 0.68 5.54
C TYR A 94 -0.94 1.51 4.49
N VAL A 95 -1.71 0.82 3.66
CA VAL A 95 -2.55 1.41 2.62
C VAL A 95 -4.01 1.18 2.96
N ARG A 96 -4.82 2.20 2.76
CA ARG A 96 -6.27 2.15 2.85
C ARG A 96 -6.85 2.20 1.44
N VAL A 97 -7.66 1.21 1.11
CA VAL A 97 -8.48 1.19 -0.10
C VAL A 97 -9.91 1.55 0.30
N VAL A 98 -10.47 2.57 -0.32
CA VAL A 98 -11.85 3.01 -0.07
C VAL A 98 -12.65 2.86 -1.35
N GLU A 99 -13.76 2.14 -1.25
CA GLU A 99 -14.77 2.09 -2.29
C GLU A 99 -15.97 2.92 -1.85
N ASP A 100 -16.34 3.91 -2.66
CA ASP A 100 -17.58 4.64 -2.49
C ASP A 100 -18.74 3.79 -3.02
N LEU A 101 -19.75 3.53 -2.17
CA LEU A 101 -20.89 2.69 -2.52
C LEU A 101 -21.89 3.38 -3.44
N SER A 102 -21.83 4.70 -3.59
CA SER A 102 -22.74 5.47 -4.44
C SER A 102 -22.40 5.36 -5.92
N ASN A 103 -21.11 5.37 -6.27
CA ASN A 103 -20.62 5.36 -7.64
C ASN A 103 -19.69 4.16 -7.94
N GLY A 104 -19.27 3.40 -6.92
CA GLY A 104 -18.34 2.29 -7.04
C GLY A 104 -16.90 2.72 -7.30
N GLU A 105 -16.56 4.00 -7.08
CA GLU A 105 -15.22 4.54 -7.31
C GLU A 105 -14.26 4.08 -6.21
N LEU A 106 -13.05 3.69 -6.63
CA LEU A 106 -11.99 3.23 -5.73
C LEU A 106 -10.94 4.32 -5.58
N SER A 107 -10.64 4.66 -4.33
CA SER A 107 -9.56 5.54 -3.97
C SER A 107 -8.54 4.81 -3.09
N TYR A 108 -7.27 5.16 -3.26
CA TYR A 108 -6.15 4.57 -2.57
C TYR A 108 -5.44 5.67 -1.80
N MET A 109 -5.18 5.44 -0.52
CA MET A 109 -4.54 6.43 0.35
C MET A 109 -3.70 5.74 1.41
N ALA A 110 -2.78 6.45 2.03
CA ALA A 110 -2.07 5.94 3.19
C ALA A 110 -3.03 5.82 4.38
N ALA A 111 -2.95 4.72 5.12
CA ALA A 111 -3.80 4.49 6.28
C ALA A 111 -3.23 5.12 7.56
N ASP A 112 -1.93 5.44 7.56
CA ASP A 112 -1.18 5.84 8.76
C ASP A 112 -0.69 7.29 8.74
N GLN A 113 -1.01 8.04 7.68
CA GLN A 113 -0.63 9.44 7.52
C GLN A 113 -1.68 10.24 6.75
N ILE A 114 -1.71 11.53 7.03
CA ILE A 114 -2.55 12.51 6.33
C ILE A 114 -1.69 13.68 5.87
N LEU A 115 -2.18 14.36 4.84
CA LEU A 115 -1.53 15.50 4.22
C LEU A 115 -2.26 16.78 4.65
N ILE A 116 -1.48 17.75 5.12
CA ILE A 116 -1.92 19.07 5.53
C ILE A 116 -1.26 20.10 4.62
N GLU A 117 -2.04 20.87 3.89
CA GLU A 117 -1.56 22.04 3.17
C GLU A 117 -1.65 23.25 4.08
N LEU A 118 -0.52 23.91 4.35
CA LEU A 118 -0.43 25.05 5.25
C LEU A 118 -1.09 26.29 4.65
N ALA A 119 -1.71 27.10 5.51
CA ALA A 119 -2.23 28.39 5.10
C ALA A 119 -1.10 29.36 4.71
N GLU A 120 -1.43 30.39 3.94
CA GLU A 120 -0.44 31.37 3.49
C GLU A 120 0.18 32.12 4.68
N GLY A 121 1.52 32.10 4.76
CA GLY A 121 2.27 32.71 5.86
C GLY A 121 2.41 31.86 7.14
N VAL A 122 1.87 30.64 7.17
CA VAL A 122 2.03 29.69 8.28
C VAL A 122 3.23 28.77 8.04
N ASP A 123 4.17 28.72 9.00
CA ASP A 123 5.27 27.74 9.00
C ASP A 123 4.90 26.54 9.90
N VAL A 124 5.55 25.42 9.66
CA VAL A 124 5.44 24.17 10.42
C VAL A 124 5.66 24.39 11.92
N THR A 125 6.48 25.36 12.32
CA THR A 125 6.70 25.68 13.73
C THR A 125 5.43 26.11 14.45
N ALA A 126 4.47 26.70 13.73
CA ALA A 126 3.16 27.06 14.29
C ALA A 126 2.24 25.85 14.47
N LEU A 127 2.47 24.75 13.75
CA LEU A 127 1.73 23.50 13.90
C LEU A 127 2.20 22.66 15.08
N ILE A 128 3.47 22.75 15.49
CA ILE A 128 4.05 21.89 16.53
C ILE A 128 3.20 21.87 17.82
N PRO A 129 2.78 23.01 18.40
CA PRO A 129 1.99 22.99 19.64
C PRO A 129 0.66 22.24 19.50
N MET A 130 -0.01 22.42 18.36
CA MET A 130 -1.26 21.73 18.05
C MET A 130 -1.02 20.22 17.85
N LEU A 131 0.02 19.84 17.12
CA LEU A 131 0.36 18.43 16.91
C LEU A 131 0.70 17.74 18.23
N ASP A 132 1.45 18.39 19.11
CA ASP A 132 1.77 17.87 20.44
C ASP A 132 0.51 17.72 21.31
N GLU A 133 -0.41 18.68 21.26
CA GLU A 133 -1.69 18.63 21.99
C GLU A 133 -2.58 17.47 21.53
N LEU A 134 -2.62 17.23 20.21
CA LEU A 134 -3.36 16.12 19.62
C LEU A 134 -2.60 14.77 19.71
N GLY A 135 -1.35 14.78 20.19
CA GLY A 135 -0.49 13.59 20.22
C GLY A 135 -0.06 13.09 18.83
N LEU A 136 -0.15 13.95 17.82
CA LEU A 136 0.21 13.67 16.43
C LEU A 136 1.70 13.90 16.19
N ARG A 137 2.30 13.02 15.37
CA ARG A 137 3.72 13.14 15.00
C ARG A 137 3.85 13.70 13.59
N LEU A 138 4.64 14.76 13.46
CA LEU A 138 5.09 15.23 12.16
C LEU A 138 6.09 14.24 11.56
N ARG A 139 5.81 13.73 10.36
CA ARG A 139 6.68 12.79 9.65
C ARG A 139 7.55 13.50 8.61
N MET A 140 6.94 14.37 7.83
CA MET A 140 7.60 15.08 6.75
C MET A 140 7.01 16.48 6.63
N PHE A 141 7.81 17.43 6.16
CA PHE A 141 7.29 18.71 5.73
C PHE A 141 8.10 19.26 4.57
N ASN A 142 7.44 20.05 3.73
CA ASN A 142 8.04 20.74 2.62
C ASN A 142 7.62 22.21 2.66
N ARG A 143 8.58 23.09 2.95
CA ARG A 143 8.36 24.54 3.02
C ARG A 143 8.04 25.18 1.68
N LYS A 144 8.57 24.65 0.57
CA LYS A 144 8.36 25.21 -0.77
C LYS A 144 6.92 24.99 -1.22
N ASP A 145 6.43 23.78 -1.00
CA ASP A 145 5.09 23.37 -1.40
C ASP A 145 4.05 23.66 -0.31
N ARG A 146 4.49 24.10 0.89
CA ARG A 146 3.66 24.37 2.08
C ARG A 146 2.85 23.13 2.48
N ILE A 147 3.49 21.97 2.50
CA ILE A 147 2.85 20.70 2.84
C ILE A 147 3.49 20.15 4.12
N ALA A 148 2.66 19.65 5.03
CA ALA A 148 3.07 18.88 6.20
C ALA A 148 2.37 17.50 6.16
N VAL A 149 3.14 16.44 6.35
CA VAL A 149 2.64 15.08 6.47
C VAL A 149 2.71 14.68 7.93
N VAL A 150 1.56 14.34 8.51
CA VAL A 150 1.43 13.96 9.90
C VAL A 150 0.88 12.54 10.02
N GLY A 151 1.25 11.85 11.09
CA GLY A 151 0.65 10.55 11.41
C GLY A 151 -0.85 10.68 11.74
N VAL A 152 -1.51 9.53 11.88
CA VAL A 152 -2.89 9.43 12.37
C VAL A 152 -2.95 9.18 13.88
N LEU A 153 -4.10 9.47 14.48
CA LEU A 153 -4.35 9.29 15.93
C LEU A 153 -4.38 7.83 16.39
N ASN A 154 -4.80 6.91 15.52
CA ASN A 154 -4.88 5.49 15.83
C ASN A 154 -4.67 4.63 14.58
N THR A 155 -4.71 3.31 14.73
CA THR A 155 -4.50 2.34 13.63
C THR A 155 -5.79 1.69 13.12
N LYS A 156 -6.96 2.24 13.47
CA LYS A 156 -8.28 1.68 13.11
C LYS A 156 -8.74 2.18 11.73
N ILE A 157 -9.78 1.55 11.18
CA ILE A 157 -10.37 1.91 9.87
C ILE A 157 -10.81 3.38 9.79
N ASP A 158 -11.20 3.98 10.90
CA ASP A 158 -11.63 5.38 11.04
C ASP A 158 -10.48 6.34 11.38
N ALA A 159 -9.21 5.89 11.42
CA ALA A 159 -8.06 6.68 11.81
C ALA A 159 -7.94 8.01 11.05
N VAL A 160 -7.98 7.94 9.72
CA VAL A 160 -7.87 9.09 8.82
C VAL A 160 -9.03 10.08 9.05
N PRO A 161 -10.32 9.70 8.88
CA PRO A 161 -11.41 10.66 9.05
C PRO A 161 -11.47 11.25 10.46
N MET A 162 -11.22 10.47 11.51
CA MET A 162 -11.17 11.03 12.87
C MET A 162 -10.02 12.00 13.08
N THR A 163 -8.85 11.76 12.47
CA THR A 163 -7.72 12.70 12.56
C THR A 163 -8.05 13.99 11.81
N ILE A 164 -8.72 13.92 10.66
CA ILE A 164 -9.19 15.09 9.91
C ILE A 164 -10.22 15.88 10.73
N GLU A 165 -11.17 15.21 11.39
CA GLU A 165 -12.15 15.84 12.27
C GLU A 165 -11.48 16.52 13.49
N ALA A 166 -10.51 15.87 14.11
CA ALA A 166 -9.76 16.42 15.24
C ALA A 166 -8.95 17.68 14.87
N LEU A 167 -8.57 17.83 13.59
CA LEU A 167 -7.86 19.00 13.09
C LEU A 167 -8.80 20.18 12.75
N GLN A 168 -10.10 19.95 12.55
CA GLN A 168 -11.06 21.01 12.18
C GLN A 168 -11.04 22.27 13.07
N PRO A 169 -10.91 22.18 14.41
CA PRO A 169 -10.79 23.36 15.27
C PRO A 169 -9.61 24.27 14.93
N TYR A 170 -8.59 23.72 14.27
CA TYR A 170 -7.34 24.38 13.89
C TYR A 170 -7.29 24.79 12.42
N ALA A 171 -8.44 24.84 11.73
CA ALA A 171 -8.55 25.21 10.31
C ALA A 171 -7.94 26.57 9.94
N ALA A 172 -7.66 27.44 10.91
CA ALA A 172 -6.92 28.68 10.68
C ALA A 172 -5.45 28.47 10.27
N PHE A 173 -4.86 27.31 10.59
CA PHE A 173 -3.44 27.02 10.33
C PHE A 173 -3.19 26.34 8.97
N PHE A 174 -4.24 25.83 8.32
CA PHE A 174 -4.13 25.05 7.10
C PHE A 174 -5.16 25.49 6.04
N SER A 175 -4.75 25.44 4.77
CA SER A 175 -5.62 25.70 3.62
C SER A 175 -6.49 24.48 3.31
N SER A 176 -5.92 23.29 3.42
CA SER A 176 -6.63 22.03 3.19
C SER A 176 -6.02 20.92 4.03
N VAL A 177 -6.85 19.94 4.41
CA VAL A 177 -6.43 18.72 5.10
C VAL A 177 -7.14 17.56 4.42
N GLY A 178 -6.36 16.53 4.06
CA GLY A 178 -6.91 15.38 3.36
C GLY A 178 -6.08 14.12 3.55
N PRO A 179 -6.63 12.97 3.10
CA PRO A 179 -5.87 11.74 3.05
C PRO A 179 -4.68 11.86 2.09
N ASP A 180 -3.54 11.29 2.47
CA ASP A 180 -2.39 11.19 1.57
C ASP A 180 -2.69 10.16 0.47
N SER A 181 -3.08 10.65 -0.71
CA SER A 181 -3.66 9.83 -1.77
C SER A 181 -2.59 9.26 -2.69
N LEU A 182 -2.67 7.96 -2.96
CA LEU A 182 -1.77 7.25 -3.86
C LEU A 182 -2.34 7.28 -5.28
N GLN A 183 -1.64 7.95 -6.19
CA GLN A 183 -1.99 7.97 -7.61
C GLN A 183 -1.21 6.87 -8.36
N PHE A 184 -1.95 6.00 -9.05
CA PHE A 184 -1.40 5.00 -9.95
C PHE A 184 -1.53 5.54 -11.38
N ASN A 185 -0.43 6.10 -11.89
CA ASN A 185 -0.32 6.53 -13.30
C ASN A 185 0.23 5.38 -14.16
#